data_AF-A0A7Z9P1R2-F1
#
_entry.id   AF-A0A7Z9P1R2-F1
#
_cell.length_a   1.000
_cell.length_b   1.000
_cell.length_c   1.000
_cell.angle_alpha   90.00
_cell.angle_beta   90.00
_cell.angle_gamma   90.00
#
_symmetry.space_group_name_H-M   'P 1'
#
loop_
_entity.id
_entity.type
_entity.pdbx_description
1 polymer ?
#
loop_
_entity_poly.entity_id
_entity_poly.type
_entity_poly.pdbx_seq_one_letter_code
_entity_poly.pdbx_strand_id
1 'polypeptide(L)' 'MLPSTLMEKCTIARRRYIKPRENARNLPKINDRIRANQVRLIDQDENMLGVVDKTEGIRLAQEAGLDLVEVSP' A
#
# COMPACT_ATOMS: atom_id res chain seq x y z
N MET A 1 14.67 -61.57 -11.92
CA MET A 1 15.17 -61.73 -10.54
C MET A 1 16.22 -60.64 -10.34
N LEU A 2 16.05 -59.51 -9.63
CA LEU A 2 14.99 -58.88 -8.83
C LEU A 2 14.88 -57.38 -9.22
N PRO A 3 13.74 -56.71 -8.95
CA PRO A 3 13.43 -55.33 -9.36
C PRO A 3 13.85 -54.29 -8.30
N SER A 4 14.18 -53.06 -8.72
CA SER A 4 14.32 -51.91 -7.79
C SER A 4 13.52 -50.72 -8.31
N THR A 5 12.26 -50.73 -7.90
CA THR A 5 11.48 -49.59 -7.43
C THR A 5 12.07 -48.18 -7.60
N LEU A 6 11.38 -47.38 -8.43
CA LEU A 6 10.60 -46.22 -7.96
C LEU A 6 11.30 -45.32 -6.92
N MET A 7 11.86 -44.20 -7.37
CA MET A 7 11.92 -42.98 -6.53
C MET A 7 12.00 -41.72 -7.40
N GLU A 8 10.80 -41.27 -7.76
CA GLU A 8 10.39 -39.87 -7.71
C GLU A 8 10.97 -38.88 -8.73
N LYS A 9 10.07 -38.56 -9.67
CA LYS A 9 9.94 -37.28 -10.36
C LYS A 9 10.18 -36.15 -9.36
N CYS A 10 11.38 -35.59 -9.32
CA CYS A 10 11.61 -34.29 -8.70
C CYS A 10 11.00 -33.22 -9.61
N THR A 11 9.67 -33.20 -9.72
CA THR A 11 8.91 -32.01 -10.04
C THR A 11 9.10 -31.06 -8.87
N ILE A 12 10.24 -30.39 -8.84
CA ILE A 12 10.47 -29.22 -7.98
C ILE A 12 9.47 -28.18 -8.49
N ALA A 13 8.26 -28.24 -7.94
CA ALA A 13 7.25 -27.22 -8.12
C ALA A 13 7.90 -25.93 -7.62
N ARG A 14 8.31 -25.08 -8.56
CA ARG A 14 8.73 -23.71 -8.26
C ARG A 14 7.51 -22.98 -7.71
N ARG A 15 7.25 -23.11 -6.41
CA ARG A 15 6.43 -22.17 -5.65
C ARG A 15 7.00 -20.81 -6.02
N ARG A 16 6.24 -19.96 -6.73
CA ARG A 16 6.68 -18.60 -7.05
C ARG A 16 7.16 -17.99 -5.74
N TYR A 17 8.46 -17.71 -5.65
CA TYR A 17 8.99 -16.90 -4.59
C TYR A 17 8.39 -15.51 -4.77
N ILE A 18 7.31 -15.23 -4.04
CA ILE A 18 6.76 -13.89 -3.94
C ILE A 18 7.77 -13.15 -3.07
N LYS A 19 8.63 -12.34 -3.70
CA LYS A 19 9.47 -11.39 -2.98
C LYS A 19 8.55 -10.63 -2.01
N PRO A 20 8.82 -10.64 -0.69
CA PRO A 20 8.11 -9.75 0.23
C PRO A 20 8.20 -8.34 -0.35
N ARG A 21 7.07 -7.63 -0.43
CA ARG A 21 7.06 -6.24 -0.93
C ARG A 21 8.12 -5.47 -0.15
N GLU A 22 9.23 -5.15 -0.80
CA GLU A 22 10.35 -4.45 -0.20
C GLU A 22 9.79 -3.13 0.34
N ASN A 23 9.83 -2.98 1.66
CA ASN A 23 9.57 -1.74 2.40
C ASN A 23 8.11 -1.28 2.54
N ALA A 24 7.24 -2.15 3.07
CA ALA A 24 5.94 -1.70 3.64
C ALA A 24 6.09 -0.54 4.65
N ARG A 25 7.28 -0.38 5.26
CA ARG A 25 7.61 0.70 6.21
C ARG A 25 7.89 2.06 5.56
N ASN A 26 8.18 2.11 4.26
CA ASN A 26 8.58 3.35 3.57
C ASN A 26 7.45 3.95 2.71
N LEU A 27 6.23 3.40 2.77
CA LEU A 27 5.12 4.02 2.08
C LEU A 27 4.61 5.25 2.86
N PRO A 28 4.19 6.30 2.15
CA PRO A 28 3.42 7.40 2.73
C PRO A 28 2.25 6.90 3.58
N LYS A 29 1.93 7.61 4.66
CA LYS A 29 0.73 7.32 5.45
C LYS A 29 -0.49 7.77 4.66
N ILE A 30 -1.56 6.99 4.71
CA ILE A 30 -2.82 7.30 4.03
C ILE A 30 -3.99 7.26 5.01
N ASN A 31 -5.00 8.10 4.79
CA ASN A 31 -6.28 8.12 5.51
C ASN A 31 -6.10 7.99 7.04
N ASP A 32 -6.63 6.92 7.65
CA ASP A 32 -6.58 6.67 9.10
C ASP A 32 -5.16 6.52 9.65
N ARG A 33 -4.17 6.21 8.81
CA ARG A 33 -2.76 6.12 9.22
C ARG A 33 -2.13 7.50 9.45
N ILE A 34 -2.75 8.56 8.94
CA ILE A 34 -2.31 9.95 9.15
C ILE A 34 -2.62 10.34 10.60
N ARG A 35 -1.57 10.73 11.33
CA ARG A 35 -1.65 11.04 12.76
C ARG A 35 -2.00 12.49 13.05
N ALA A 36 -1.73 13.40 12.12
CA ALA A 36 -2.05 14.81 12.28
C ALA A 36 -3.58 15.01 12.33
N ASN A 37 -4.03 15.89 13.23
CA ASN A 37 -5.44 16.28 13.30
C ASN A 37 -5.82 17.29 12.21
N GLN A 38 -4.87 18.15 11.84
CA GLN A 38 -5.01 19.14 10.78
C GLN A 38 -3.91 18.94 9.74
N VAL A 39 -4.25 19.17 8.47
CA VAL A 39 -3.36 18.99 7.33
C VAL A 39 -3.44 20.18 6.40
N ARG A 40 -2.31 20.57 5.80
CA ARG A 40 -2.33 21.47 4.65
C ARG A 40 -2.68 20.64 3.41
N LEU A 41 -3.85 20.89 2.84
CA LEU A 41 -4.38 20.09 1.74
C LEU A 41 -4.04 20.72 0.38
N ILE A 42 -3.55 19.87 -0.51
CA ILE A 42 -3.38 20.13 -1.94
C ILE A 42 -4.30 19.12 -2.64
N ASP A 43 -5.15 19.59 -3.56
CA ASP A 43 -6.04 18.70 -4.31
C ASP A 43 -5.36 18.04 -5.51
N GLN A 44 -6.10 17.21 -6.27
CA GLN A 44 -5.60 16.53 -7.45
C GLN A 44 -5.25 17.46 -8.63
N ASP A 45 -5.74 18.70 -8.60
CA ASP A 45 -5.55 19.73 -9.63
C ASP A 45 -4.46 20.73 -9.22
N GLU A 46 -3.64 20.37 -8.22
CA GLU A 46 -2.54 21.17 -7.64
C GLU A 46 -3.00 22.46 -6.93
N ASN A 47 -4.28 22.60 -6.60
CA ASN A 47 -4.78 23.76 -5.86
C ASN A 47 -4.52 23.63 -4.36
N MET A 48 -4.10 24.72 -3.74
CA MET A 48 -3.94 24.80 -2.29
C MET A 48 -5.27 25.18 -1.63
N LEU A 49 -5.89 24.23 -0.93
CA LEU A 49 -7.16 24.42 -0.21
C LEU A 49 -6.97 24.97 1.22
N GLY A 50 -5.72 25.06 1.68
CA GLY A 50 -5.36 25.60 2.99
C GLY A 50 -5.24 24.53 4.08
N VAL A 51 -5.37 24.93 5.34
CA VAL A 51 -5.33 24.00 6.48
C VAL A 51 -6.74 23.55 6.80
N VAL A 52 -6.97 22.24 6.76
CA VAL A 52 -8.27 21.60 7.03
C VAL A 52 -8.09 20.47 8.04
N ASP A 53 -9.20 20.05 8.66
CA ASP A 53 -9.18 18.85 9.49
C ASP A 53 -8.94 17.60 8.64
N LYS A 54 -8.22 16.62 9.20
CA LYS A 54 -7.95 15.34 8.51
C LYS A 54 -9.22 14.68 8.01
N THR A 55 -10.29 14.71 8.80
CA THR A 55 -11.58 14.12 8.43
C THR A 55 -12.19 14.77 7.19
N GLU A 56 -12.03 16.08 7.06
CA GLU A 56 -12.48 16.82 5.88
C GLU A 56 -11.62 16.47 4.67
N GLY A 57 -10.30 16.38 4.84
CA GLY A 57 -9.40 15.91 3.77
C GLY A 57 -9.74 14.50 3.28
N ILE A 58 -10.09 13.58 4.19
CA ILE A 58 -10.54 12.21 3.84
C ILE A 58 -11.87 12.27 3.06
N ARG A 59 -12.82 13.10 3.49
CA ARG A 59 -14.10 13.27 2.79
C ARG A 59 -13.90 13.76 1.35
N LEU A 60 -13.08 14.79 1.17
CA LEU A 60 -12.76 15.35 -0.15
C LEU A 60 -12.06 14.31 -1.05
N ALA A 61 -11.11 13.56 -0.49
CA ALA A 61 -10.46 12.47 -1.22
C ALA A 61 -11.47 11.40 -1.67
N GLN A 62 -12.39 10.98 -0.79
CA GLN A 62 -13.44 10.03 -1.12
C GLN A 62 -14.38 10.53 -2.23
N GLU A 63 -14.76 11.80 -2.20
CA GLU A 63 -15.60 12.43 -3.24
C GLU A 63 -14.90 12.45 -4.61
N ALA A 64 -13.57 12.61 -4.62
CA ALA A 64 -12.74 12.51 -5.82
C ALA A 64 -12.41 11.05 -6.23
N GLY A 65 -12.78 10.05 -5.43
CA GLY A 65 -12.39 8.65 -5.65
C GLY A 65 -10.89 8.39 -5.41
N LEU A 66 -10.26 9.19 -4.55
CA LEU A 66 -8.83 9.16 -4.20
C LEU A 66 -8.61 8.85 -2.71
N ASP A 67 -7.36 8.63 -2.36
CA ASP A 67 -6.91 8.51 -0.96
C ASP A 67 -6.20 9.79 -0.51
N LEU A 68 -6.35 10.16 0.76
CA LEU A 68 -5.55 11.22 1.36
C LEU A 68 -4.16 10.68 1.67
N VAL A 69 -3.11 11.28 1.08
CA VAL A 69 -1.72 10.85 1.22
C VAL A 69 -0.88 11.89 1.97
N GLU A 70 -0.14 11.46 3.00
CA GLU A 70 0.83 12.30 3.73
C GLU A 70 2.11 12.48 2.92
N VAL A 71 2.34 13.69 2.42
CA VAL A 71 3.58 14.07 1.71
C VAL A 71 4.70 14.54 2.65
N SER A 72 4.34 15.13 3.79
CA SER A 72 5.28 15.57 4.83
C SER A 72 4.67 15.31 6.21
N PRO A 73 5.29 14.47 7.06
CA PRO A 73 4.84 14.21 8.42
C PRO A 73 5.14 15.36 9.39
#